data_AF-A0A226N4R3-F1
#
_entry.id   AF-A0A226N4R3-F1
#
_cell.length_a   1.000
_cell.length_b   1.000
_cell.length_c   1.000
_cell.angle_alpha   90.00
_cell.angle_beta   90.00
_cell.angle_gamma   90.00
#
_symmetry.space_group_name_H-M   'P 1'
#
loop_
_entity.id
_entity.type
_entity.pdbx_description
1 polymer ?
#
loop_
_entity_poly.entity_id
_entity_poly.type
_entity_poly.pdbx_seq_one_letter_code
_entity_poly.pdbx_strand_id
1 'polypeptide(L)'
;MITDKLLKDGDKEAALGLQFSPLCDRKSTLVAQSQIGFIDFIVEPTFSLLTDSMEKIVMPLIEEASKSESPSFGTSSQNNLGALSNVDAQRRHNFRSTASDGVAHMENSLATVDLRSFRDNLMQIIQANKERWKELAVEGMIY
;
A
#
# COMPACT_ATOMS: atom_id res chain seq x y z
N MET A 1 21.66 -14.32 4.20
CA MET A 1 20.34 -14.21 3.54
C MET A 1 19.44 -15.34 4.03
N ILE A 2 18.13 -15.34 3.72
CA ILE A 2 17.16 -16.33 4.24
C ILE A 2 17.55 -17.77 3.87
N THR A 3 18.04 -17.99 2.66
CA THR A 3 18.55 -19.29 2.20
C THR A 3 19.69 -19.80 3.07
N ASP A 4 20.67 -18.95 3.41
CA ASP A 4 21.78 -19.36 4.29
C ASP A 4 21.30 -19.79 5.67
N LYS A 5 20.22 -19.17 6.16
CA LYS A 5 19.62 -19.54 7.44
C LYS A 5 18.98 -20.93 7.36
N LEU A 6 18.18 -21.18 6.31
CA LEU A 6 17.55 -22.49 6.09
C LEU A 6 18.58 -23.61 5.95
N LEU A 7 19.66 -23.37 5.19
CA LEU A 7 20.73 -24.36 5.04
C LEU A 7 21.46 -24.64 6.36
N LYS A 8 21.70 -23.61 7.18
CA LYS A 8 22.29 -23.79 8.53
C LYS A 8 21.36 -24.54 9.48
N ASP A 9 20.05 -24.37 9.33
CA ASP A 9 19.09 -25.11 10.14
C ASP A 9 19.01 -26.57 9.70
N GLY A 10 19.12 -26.86 8.40
CA GLY A 10 19.28 -28.24 7.92
C GLY A 10 20.58 -28.91 8.35
N ASP A 11 21.70 -28.18 8.39
CA ASP A 11 22.97 -28.71 8.94
C ASP A 11 22.78 -29.19 10.40
N LYS A 12 21.94 -28.51 11.20
CA LYS A 12 21.59 -28.94 12.56
C LYS A 12 20.66 -30.15 12.58
N GLU A 13 19.66 -30.19 11.69
CA GLU A 13 18.75 -31.34 11.55
C GLU A 13 19.52 -32.61 11.19
N ALA A 14 20.48 -32.51 10.26
CA ALA A 14 21.38 -33.58 9.89
C ALA A 14 22.24 -34.07 11.07
N ALA A 15 22.81 -33.14 11.85
CA ALA A 15 23.61 -33.46 13.02
C ALA A 15 22.80 -34.19 14.12
N LEU A 16 21.49 -33.94 14.16
CA LEU A 16 20.56 -34.60 15.09
C LEU A 16 19.93 -35.89 14.50
N GLY A 17 20.26 -36.26 13.25
CA GLY A 17 19.67 -37.42 12.57
C GLY A 17 18.19 -37.26 12.24
N LEU A 18 17.70 -36.02 12.17
CA LEU A 18 16.32 -35.71 11.83
C LEU A 18 16.13 -35.67 10.30
N GLN A 19 14.88 -35.83 9.88
CA GLN A 19 14.52 -35.59 8.48
C GLN A 19 14.62 -34.09 8.21
N PHE A 20 15.19 -33.70 7.06
CA PHE A 20 15.34 -32.30 6.70
C PHE A 20 13.99 -31.61 6.52
N SER A 21 13.86 -30.42 7.07
CA SER A 21 12.77 -29.51 6.74
C SER A 21 12.86 -29.07 5.26
N PRO A 22 11.73 -28.71 4.63
CA PRO A 22 11.75 -28.23 3.25
C PRO A 22 12.73 -27.08 3.06
N LEU A 23 13.53 -27.13 1.98
CA LEU A 23 14.56 -26.14 1.61
C LEU A 23 15.77 -26.05 2.57
N CYS A 24 15.89 -26.96 3.54
CA CYS A 24 16.99 -26.97 4.50
C CYS A 24 18.16 -27.88 4.09
N ASP A 25 17.99 -28.78 3.11
CA ASP A 25 19.07 -29.69 2.66
C ASP A 25 19.99 -29.04 1.62
N ARG A 26 21.28 -28.90 1.92
CA ARG A 26 22.30 -28.38 0.96
C ARG A 26 22.44 -29.21 -0.31
N LYS A 27 22.16 -30.51 -0.28
CA LYS A 27 22.37 -31.43 -1.42
C LYS A 27 21.17 -31.50 -2.35
N SER A 28 19.97 -31.26 -1.82
CA SER A 28 18.70 -31.37 -2.55
C SER A 28 18.08 -30.01 -2.89
N THR A 29 18.41 -28.95 -2.14
CA THR A 29 17.76 -27.65 -2.32
C THR A 29 18.23 -26.96 -3.59
N LEU A 30 17.41 -27.04 -4.64
CA LEU A 30 17.53 -26.24 -5.85
C LEU A 30 17.05 -24.81 -5.58
N VAL A 31 17.87 -24.00 -4.88
CA VAL A 31 17.51 -22.65 -4.43
C VAL A 31 16.86 -21.83 -5.54
N ALA A 32 17.47 -21.82 -6.74
CA ALA A 32 16.96 -21.05 -7.87
C ALA A 32 15.55 -21.51 -8.31
N GLN A 33 15.31 -22.82 -8.41
CA GLN A 33 13.98 -23.36 -8.74
C GLN A 33 12.96 -23.06 -7.65
N SER A 34 13.35 -23.18 -6.38
CA SER A 34 12.46 -22.85 -5.26
C SER A 34 12.11 -21.35 -5.23
N GLN A 35 13.04 -20.46 -5.58
CA GLN A 35 12.76 -19.03 -5.69
C GLN A 35 11.83 -18.71 -6.87
N ILE A 36 12.02 -19.36 -8.03
CA ILE A 36 11.09 -19.22 -9.17
C ILE A 36 9.69 -19.67 -8.76
N GLY A 37 9.56 -20.83 -8.11
CA GLY A 37 8.27 -21.31 -7.60
C GLY A 37 7.65 -20.37 -6.57
N PHE A 38 8.43 -19.82 -5.65
CA PHE A 38 7.94 -18.84 -4.69
C PHE A 38 7.41 -17.57 -5.38
N ILE A 39 8.08 -17.10 -6.43
CA ILE A 39 7.62 -15.96 -7.22
C ILE A 39 6.26 -16.28 -7.86
N ASP A 40 6.16 -17.42 -8.55
CA ASP A 40 4.98 -17.77 -9.36
C ASP A 40 3.75 -18.11 -8.52
N PHE A 41 3.95 -18.77 -7.38
CA PHE A 41 2.85 -19.29 -6.58
C PHE A 41 2.49 -18.43 -5.38
N ILE A 42 3.38 -17.54 -4.93
CA ILE A 42 3.15 -16.71 -3.74
C ILE A 42 3.25 -15.22 -4.07
N VAL A 43 4.39 -14.76 -4.58
CA VAL A 43 4.65 -13.32 -4.75
C VAL A 43 3.71 -12.71 -5.78
N GLU A 44 3.70 -13.23 -7.00
CA GLU A 44 2.90 -12.68 -8.10
C GLU A 44 1.39 -12.71 -7.79
N PRO A 45 0.79 -13.83 -7.31
CA PRO A 45 -0.62 -13.85 -6.94
C PRO A 45 -0.97 -12.87 -5.81
N THR A 46 -0.11 -12.77 -4.78
CA THR A 46 -0.37 -11.90 -3.62
C THR A 46 -0.35 -10.43 -4.03
N PHE A 47 0.67 -10.02 -4.79
CA PHE A 47 0.80 -8.63 -5.21
C PHE A 47 -0.23 -8.23 -6.27
N SER A 48 -0.59 -9.12 -7.20
CA SER A 48 -1.67 -8.83 -8.16
C SER A 48 -3.00 -8.59 -7.44
N LEU A 49 -3.34 -9.42 -6.45
CA LEU A 49 -4.56 -9.24 -5.65
C LEU A 49 -4.52 -7.93 -4.86
N LEU A 50 -3.37 -7.59 -4.27
CA LEU A 50 -3.17 -6.35 -3.53
C LEU A 50 -3.38 -5.12 -4.44
N THR A 51 -2.72 -5.07 -5.60
CA THR A 51 -2.83 -3.93 -6.53
C THR A 51 -4.25 -3.80 -7.08
N ASP A 52 -4.90 -4.92 -7.41
CA ASP A 52 -6.29 -4.91 -7.88
C ASP A 52 -7.25 -4.40 -6.79
N SER A 53 -6.99 -4.74 -5.52
CA SER A 53 -7.78 -4.26 -4.39
C SER A 53 -7.58 -2.77 -4.14
N MET A 54 -6.34 -2.27 -4.29
CA MET A 54 -6.04 -0.84 -4.18
C MET A 54 -6.75 -0.03 -5.26
N GLU A 55 -6.72 -0.48 -6.52
CA GLU A 55 -7.41 0.20 -7.62
C GLU A 55 -8.93 0.24 -7.43
N LYS A 56 -9.53 -0.87 -6.96
CA LYS A 56 -11.00 -1.01 -6.87
C LYS A 56 -11.62 -0.43 -5.61
N ILE A 57 -10.89 -0.39 -4.50
CA ILE A 57 -11.42 0.03 -3.19
C ILE A 57 -10.89 1.39 -2.79
N VAL A 58 -9.59 1.62 -2.94
CA VAL A 58 -8.94 2.83 -2.41
C VAL A 58 -9.21 4.02 -3.33
N MET A 59 -9.13 3.84 -4.66
CA MET A 59 -9.30 4.93 -5.61
C MET A 59 -10.70 5.60 -5.57
N PRO A 60 -11.82 4.85 -5.53
CA PRO A 60 -13.16 5.46 -5.42
C PRO A 60 -13.37 6.22 -4.10
N LEU A 61 -12.82 5.73 -2.99
CA LEU A 61 -12.94 6.37 -1.69
C LEU A 61 -12.22 7.73 -1.62
N ILE A 62 -11.10 7.88 -2.35
CA ILE A 62 -10.39 9.16 -2.47
C ILE A 62 -11.22 10.15 -3.28
N GLU A 63 -11.80 9.71 -4.39
CA GLU A 63 -12.64 10.57 -5.22
C GLU A 63 -13.89 11.04 -4.47
N GLU A 64 -14.51 10.18 -3.66
CA GLU A 64 -15.65 10.54 -2.81
C GLU A 64 -15.24 11.52 -1.70
N ALA A 65 -14.12 11.28 -1.02
CA ALA A 65 -13.60 12.22 0.00
C ALA A 65 -13.29 13.60 -0.61
N SER A 66 -12.67 13.62 -1.81
CA SER A 66 -12.29 14.85 -2.51
C SER A 66 -13.49 15.67 -2.99
N LYS A 67 -14.65 15.04 -3.25
CA LYS A 67 -15.90 15.74 -3.64
C LYS A 67 -16.66 16.32 -2.44
N SER A 68 -16.39 15.85 -1.22
CA SER A 68 -17.09 16.32 0.00
C SER A 68 -16.61 17.68 0.50
N GLU A 69 -15.45 18.17 0.06
CA GLU A 69 -14.95 19.52 0.30
C GLU A 69 -15.43 20.50 -0.78
N SER A 70 -16.74 20.75 -0.85
CA SER A 70 -17.25 21.94 -1.56
C SER A 70 -17.87 22.90 -0.53
N PRO A 71 -17.52 24.21 -0.58
CA PRO A 71 -18.04 25.15 0.39
C PRO A 71 -19.53 25.33 0.11
N SER A 72 -20.37 25.09 1.13
CA SER A 72 -21.75 25.57 1.13
C SER A 72 -21.73 27.10 1.14
N PHE A 73 -21.54 27.70 -0.03
CA PHE A 73 -21.69 29.13 -0.26
C PHE A 73 -22.94 29.33 -1.10
N GLY A 74 -24.06 29.39 -0.40
CA GLY A 74 -25.37 29.71 -0.95
C GLY A 74 -26.13 30.64 -0.02
N THR A 75 -25.51 31.75 0.40
CA THR A 75 -26.29 32.87 0.96
C THR A 75 -27.08 33.53 -0.17
N SER A 76 -28.34 33.14 -0.30
CA SER A 76 -29.35 33.89 -1.04
C SER A 76 -30.48 34.22 -0.08
N SER A 77 -30.51 35.46 0.43
CA SER A 77 -31.78 36.17 0.62
C SER A 77 -31.59 37.65 1.02
N GLN A 78 -31.99 38.51 0.06
CA GLN A 78 -32.77 39.74 0.18
C GLN A 78 -32.25 40.97 0.97
N ASN A 79 -32.03 42.04 0.21
CA ASN A 79 -32.11 43.43 0.67
C ASN A 79 -33.59 43.88 0.72
N ASN A 80 -34.05 44.48 1.83
CA ASN A 80 -34.57 45.86 1.82
C ASN A 80 -35.05 46.35 3.21
N LEU A 81 -34.80 47.64 3.44
CA LEU A 81 -35.09 48.48 4.60
C LEU A 81 -36.60 48.59 4.92
N GLY A 82 -36.92 48.53 6.22
CA GLY A 82 -38.18 48.99 6.80
C GLY A 82 -38.05 49.18 8.31
N ALA A 83 -38.13 50.42 8.78
CA ALA A 83 -38.02 50.82 10.18
C ALA A 83 -39.25 50.39 11.02
N LEU A 84 -39.05 49.95 12.28
CA LEU A 84 -39.48 50.59 13.54
C LEU A 84 -39.51 49.57 14.71
N SER A 85 -38.85 49.95 15.81
CA SER A 85 -39.09 49.61 17.24
C SER A 85 -39.70 48.25 17.65
N ASN A 86 -38.96 47.47 18.45
CA ASN A 86 -39.27 47.27 19.88
C ASN A 86 -38.22 46.41 20.61
N VAL A 87 -38.11 46.70 21.90
CA VAL A 87 -37.22 46.16 22.93
C VAL A 87 -37.62 44.72 23.27
N ASP A 88 -36.68 43.78 23.37
CA ASP A 88 -36.45 42.97 24.59
C ASP A 88 -35.46 41.81 24.41
N ALA A 89 -34.85 41.51 25.55
CA ALA A 89 -33.66 40.72 25.81
C ALA A 89 -33.69 39.22 25.43
N GLN A 90 -32.55 38.68 24.98
CA GLN A 90 -32.06 37.38 25.46
C GLN A 90 -30.54 37.22 25.24
N ARG A 91 -29.86 36.82 26.32
CA ARG A 91 -28.42 36.55 26.50
C ARG A 91 -27.84 35.42 25.61
N ARG A 92 -26.58 35.65 25.19
CA ARG A 92 -25.38 34.73 25.17
C ARG A 92 -25.48 33.47 24.27
N HIS A 93 -24.51 33.13 23.41
CA HIS A 93 -23.09 32.88 23.71
C HIS A 93 -22.31 32.71 22.38
N ASN A 94 -21.52 33.71 21.97
CA ASN A 94 -20.57 33.58 20.85
C ASN A 94 -19.18 33.29 21.39
N PHE A 95 -18.75 32.03 21.33
CA PHE A 95 -17.33 31.70 21.46
C PHE A 95 -16.67 31.87 20.09
N ARG A 96 -15.91 32.95 19.98
CA ARG A 96 -15.04 33.28 18.85
C ARG A 96 -13.82 32.36 18.93
N SER A 97 -13.72 31.38 18.04
CA SER A 97 -12.46 30.71 17.76
C SER A 97 -11.87 31.25 16.46
N THR A 98 -10.70 31.83 16.65
CA THR A 98 -9.75 32.42 15.73
C THR A 98 -9.37 31.47 14.59
N ALA A 99 -9.39 32.00 13.37
CA ALA A 99 -8.64 31.47 12.25
C ALA A 99 -7.15 31.45 12.64
N SER A 100 -6.52 30.28 12.60
CA SER A 100 -5.09 30.11 12.78
C SER A 100 -4.63 28.93 11.93
N ASP A 101 -3.79 29.28 10.96
CA ASP A 101 -2.80 28.45 10.28
C ASP A 101 -3.26 27.19 9.55
N GLY A 102 -3.71 27.43 8.31
CA GLY A 102 -3.57 26.47 7.23
C GLY A 102 -2.14 26.45 6.72
N VAL A 103 -1.25 25.69 7.36
CA VAL A 103 -0.03 25.15 6.75
C VAL A 103 0.31 23.85 7.48
N ALA A 104 0.54 22.78 6.72
CA ALA A 104 0.94 21.43 7.16
C ALA A 104 -0.18 20.42 7.45
N HIS A 105 -0.94 20.02 6.42
CA HIS A 105 -1.48 18.65 6.41
C HIS A 105 -1.69 18.03 5.01
N MET A 106 -1.06 18.58 3.97
CA MET A 106 -1.27 18.14 2.57
C MET A 106 -0.22 17.14 2.06
N GLU A 107 0.70 16.65 2.90
CA GLU A 107 1.79 15.78 2.40
C GLU A 107 1.42 14.30 2.24
N ASN A 108 0.21 13.89 2.63
CA ASN A 108 -0.30 12.51 2.46
C ASN A 108 -1.59 12.47 1.61
N SER A 109 -1.73 13.36 0.62
CA SER A 109 -2.92 13.33 -0.25
C SER A 109 -2.86 12.11 -1.18
N LEU A 110 -3.73 11.13 -0.92
CA LEU A 110 -3.81 9.88 -1.66
C LEU A 110 -4.22 10.08 -3.13
N ALA A 111 -4.77 11.26 -3.47
CA ALA A 111 -5.21 11.65 -4.81
C ALA A 111 -4.08 11.79 -5.83
N THR A 112 -2.81 11.87 -5.40
CA THR A 112 -1.66 11.97 -6.30
C THR A 112 -0.97 10.64 -6.55
N VAL A 113 -1.43 9.53 -5.95
CA VAL A 113 -0.78 8.23 -6.10
C VAL A 113 -1.21 7.57 -7.40
N ASP A 114 -0.29 7.45 -8.35
CA ASP A 114 -0.50 6.69 -9.58
C ASP A 114 -0.33 5.18 -9.31
N LEU A 115 -1.45 4.54 -8.95
CA LEU A 115 -1.51 3.10 -8.69
C LEU A 115 -1.20 2.26 -9.94
N ARG A 116 -1.45 2.78 -11.15
CA ARG A 116 -1.16 2.09 -12.40
C ARG A 116 0.34 2.01 -12.63
N SER A 117 1.05 3.13 -12.52
CA SER A 117 2.51 3.15 -12.62
C SER A 117 3.16 2.28 -11.53
N PHE A 118 2.63 2.32 -10.30
CA PHE A 118 3.09 1.45 -9.22
C PHE A 118 2.96 -0.03 -9.56
N ARG A 119 1.79 -0.46 -10.06
CA ARG A 119 1.54 -1.84 -10.50
C ARG A 119 2.54 -2.25 -11.59
N ASP A 120 2.68 -1.44 -12.63
CA ASP A 120 3.55 -1.75 -13.76
C ASP A 120 5.02 -1.88 -13.33
N ASN A 121 5.48 -0.98 -12.46
CA ASN A 121 6.83 -1.04 -11.90
C ASN A 121 7.05 -2.30 -11.05
N LEU A 122 6.09 -2.62 -10.18
CA LEU A 122 6.15 -3.80 -9.32
C LEU A 122 6.21 -5.09 -10.14
N MET A 123 5.36 -5.22 -11.16
CA MET A 123 5.35 -6.39 -12.05
C MET A 123 6.66 -6.51 -12.84
N GLN A 124 7.23 -5.40 -13.30
CA GLN A 124 8.54 -5.41 -13.96
C GLN A 124 9.65 -5.92 -13.03
N ILE A 125 9.67 -5.47 -11.77
CA ILE A 125 10.67 -5.93 -10.77
C ILE A 125 10.52 -7.43 -10.49
N ILE A 126 9.28 -7.89 -10.28
CA ILE A 126 8.99 -9.31 -10.04
C ILE A 126 9.49 -10.15 -11.23
N GLN A 127 9.18 -9.72 -12.46
CA GLN A 127 9.60 -10.44 -13.66
C GLN A 127 11.11 -10.42 -13.85
N ALA A 128 11.76 -9.28 -13.67
CA ALA A 128 13.23 -9.17 -13.78
C ALA A 128 13.94 -10.07 -12.77
N ASN A 129 13.43 -10.13 -11.53
CA ASN A 129 13.96 -11.03 -10.51
C ASN A 129 13.74 -12.50 -10.88
N LYS A 130 12.58 -12.84 -11.43
CA LYS A 130 12.28 -14.20 -11.91
C LYS A 130 13.24 -14.62 -13.03
N GLU A 131 13.49 -13.77 -14.02
CA GLU A 131 14.43 -14.06 -15.11
C GLU A 131 15.85 -14.26 -14.57
N ARG A 132 16.29 -13.41 -13.63
CA ARG A 132 17.59 -13.58 -12.98
C ARG A 132 17.72 -14.94 -12.26
N TRP A 133 16.65 -15.42 -11.62
CA TRP A 133 16.66 -16.75 -11.00
C TRP A 133 16.64 -17.88 -12.03
N LYS A 134 15.99 -17.70 -13.19
CA LYS A 134 16.04 -18.69 -14.30
C LYS A 134 17.45 -18.81 -14.87
N GLU A 135 18.14 -17.69 -15.09
CA GLU A 135 19.54 -17.68 -15.54
C GLU A 135 20.43 -18.46 -14.57
N LEU A 136 20.33 -18.18 -13.27
CA LEU A 136 21.09 -18.88 -12.22
C LEU A 136 20.72 -20.37 -12.11
N ALA A 137 19.46 -20.73 -12.39
CA ALA A 137 19.04 -22.14 -12.41
C ALA A 137 19.68 -22.90 -13.56
N VAL A 138 19.87 -22.26 -14.72
CA VAL A 138 20.55 -22.85 -15.88
C VAL A 138 22.05 -22.94 -15.63
N GLU A 139 22.69 -21.89 -15.11
CA GLU A 139 24.12 -21.91 -14.76
C GLU A 139 24.46 -22.97 -13.71
N GLY A 140 23.61 -23.16 -12.71
CA GLY A 140 23.77 -24.19 -11.67
C GLY A 140 23.56 -25.63 -12.14
N MET A 141 23.05 -25.86 -13.35
CA MET A 141 22.93 -27.18 -13.97
C MET A 141 24.15 -27.57 -14.82
N ILE A 142 25.07 -26.64 -15.07
CA ILE A 142 26.25 -26.85 -15.93
C ILE A 142 27.47 -27.38 -15.14
N TYR A 143 27.38 -27.45 -13.80
CA TYR A 143 28.45 -27.89 -12.89
C TYR A 143 28.08 -29.11 -12.05
#